data_AF-A0A9D6J9Y3-F1
#
_entry.id   AF-A0A9D6J9Y3-F1
#
_cell.length_a   1.000
_cell.length_b   1.000
_cell.length_c   1.000
_cell.angle_alpha   90.00
_cell.angle_beta   90.00
_cell.angle_gamma   90.00
#
_symmetry.space_group_name_H-M   'P 1'
#
loop_
_entity.id
_entity.type
_entity.pdbx_description
1 polymer ?
#
loop_
_entity_poly.entity_id
_entity_poly.type
_entity_poly.pdbx_seq_one_letter_code
_entity_poly.pdbx_strand_id
1 'polypeptide(L)'
;MRTRIIATVGPACADTKTLWQMVEEGASVFRFNFSHGTLAEHERVLERIRKVQRRLRRRVAILQDLAGHRIRTGRLAGGQPVALKKGRRFALYREPIPGNAHGVSLDYPRSFQRIHRHQMIYADDGKLHLRVLRATGDRLLTEVAQEGTLGERKGVNIPGTPLDFPSISQKDMHDLEFAVQHRVDYVAQSFVRDQADVLEIKRRLAHALPHCQVIAKIESREGITHFASILRAADVRSRSCRNG
;
A
#
# COMPACT_ATOMS: atom_id res chain seq x y z
N MET A 1 -24.61 -15.74 -7.38
CA MET A 1 -23.21 -15.35 -7.07
C MET A 1 -22.94 -15.76 -5.64
N ARG A 2 -21.85 -16.48 -5.34
CA ARG A 2 -21.55 -16.95 -3.97
C ARG A 2 -20.57 -15.96 -3.32
N THR A 3 -20.95 -15.38 -2.18
CA THR A 3 -20.10 -14.48 -1.41
C THR A 3 -18.81 -15.19 -1.00
N ARG A 4 -17.67 -14.50 -1.14
CA ARG A 4 -16.36 -15.00 -0.71
C ARG A 4 -15.88 -14.19 0.49
N ILE A 5 -15.42 -14.87 1.53
CA ILE A 5 -14.80 -14.26 2.71
C ILE A 5 -13.29 -14.15 2.46
N ILE A 6 -12.77 -12.93 2.52
CA ILE A 6 -11.34 -12.61 2.43
C ILE A 6 -10.83 -12.35 3.84
N ALA A 7 -9.85 -13.12 4.30
CA ALA A 7 -9.23 -12.93 5.60
C ALA A 7 -7.75 -12.54 5.45
N THR A 8 -7.32 -11.49 6.16
CA THR A 8 -5.92 -11.05 6.11
C THR A 8 -5.09 -11.89 7.08
N VAL A 9 -4.02 -12.48 6.59
CA VAL A 9 -3.12 -13.30 7.41
C VAL A 9 -1.97 -12.43 7.90
N GLY A 10 -1.76 -12.44 9.21
CA GLY A 10 -0.67 -11.74 9.87
C GLY A 10 -0.14 -12.56 11.05
N PRO A 11 0.83 -12.03 11.82
CA PRO A 11 1.49 -12.79 12.89
C PRO A 11 0.53 -13.41 13.91
N ALA A 12 -0.57 -12.72 14.21
CA ALA A 12 -1.59 -13.17 15.17
C ALA A 12 -2.40 -14.39 14.70
N CYS A 13 -2.38 -14.74 13.42
CA CYS A 13 -3.19 -15.82 12.84
C CYS A 13 -2.44 -16.69 11.83
N ALA A 14 -1.11 -16.67 11.87
CA ALA A 14 -0.24 -17.33 10.91
C ALA A 14 0.07 -18.80 11.24
N ASP A 15 -0.34 -19.31 12.40
CA ASP A 15 -0.13 -20.71 12.79
C ASP A 15 -1.16 -21.65 12.14
N THR A 16 -0.79 -22.92 12.01
CA THR A 16 -1.60 -23.92 11.29
C THR A 16 -2.99 -24.14 11.92
N LYS A 17 -3.11 -24.05 13.26
CA LYS A 17 -4.38 -24.30 13.96
C LYS A 17 -5.35 -23.16 13.68
N THR A 18 -4.89 -21.92 13.78
CA THR A 18 -5.73 -20.74 13.50
C THR A 18 -6.13 -20.71 12.03
N LEU A 19 -5.20 -20.96 11.10
CA LEU A 19 -5.51 -21.03 9.66
C LEU A 19 -6.56 -22.11 9.36
N TRP A 20 -6.48 -23.27 10.00
CA TRP A 20 -7.50 -24.31 9.88
C TRP A 20 -8.87 -23.81 10.30
N GLN A 21 -8.97 -23.23 11.50
CA GLN A 21 -10.23 -22.71 12.04
C GLN A 21 -10.83 -21.67 11.09
N MET A 22 -10.02 -20.73 10.58
CA MET A 22 -10.50 -19.73 9.62
C MET A 22 -11.13 -20.35 8.37
N VAL A 23 -10.56 -21.44 7.83
CA VAL A 23 -11.13 -22.13 6.65
C VAL A 23 -12.44 -22.83 6.99
N GLU A 24 -12.52 -23.47 8.16
CA GLU A 24 -13.75 -24.10 8.64
C GLU A 24 -14.88 -23.08 8.83
N GLU A 25 -14.57 -21.92 9.41
CA GLU A 25 -15.47 -20.78 9.59
C GLU A 25 -15.83 -20.05 8.26
N GLY A 26 -15.28 -20.50 7.14
CA GLY A 26 -15.72 -20.06 5.80
C GLY A 26 -14.76 -19.12 5.07
N ALA A 27 -13.55 -18.86 5.58
CA ALA A 27 -12.54 -18.14 4.84
C ALA A 27 -12.25 -18.84 3.49
N SER A 28 -12.37 -18.08 2.41
CA SER A 28 -12.25 -18.59 1.04
C SER A 28 -11.09 -17.97 0.26
N VAL A 29 -10.57 -16.85 0.75
CA VAL A 29 -9.38 -16.18 0.23
C VAL A 29 -8.53 -15.73 1.42
N PHE A 30 -7.24 -16.03 1.39
CA PHE A 30 -6.27 -15.47 2.33
C PHE A 30 -5.49 -14.33 1.67
N ARG A 31 -5.56 -13.15 2.27
CA ARG A 31 -4.86 -11.95 1.85
C ARG A 31 -3.53 -11.83 2.58
N PHE A 32 -2.46 -11.68 1.81
CA PHE A 32 -1.10 -11.42 2.27
C PHE A 32 -0.79 -9.96 1.99
N ASN A 33 -0.52 -9.16 3.02
CA ASN A 33 -0.19 -7.74 2.87
C ASN A 33 1.32 -7.56 2.73
N PHE A 34 1.80 -7.28 1.53
CA PHE A 34 3.23 -7.13 1.21
C PHE A 34 3.79 -5.76 1.62
N SER A 35 2.98 -4.88 2.21
CA SER A 35 3.48 -3.69 2.92
C SER A 35 4.25 -4.06 4.20
N HIS A 36 4.05 -5.26 4.71
CA HIS A 36 4.68 -5.79 5.92
C HIS A 36 5.20 -7.21 5.68
N GLY A 37 6.13 -7.64 6.53
CA GLY A 37 6.74 -8.95 6.43
C GLY A 37 7.71 -9.09 5.26
N THR A 38 8.52 -10.14 5.32
CA THR A 38 9.48 -10.54 4.30
C THR A 38 8.88 -11.62 3.40
N LEU A 39 9.44 -11.81 2.20
CA LEU A 39 9.03 -12.90 1.30
C LEU A 39 9.13 -14.28 1.97
N ALA A 40 10.19 -14.51 2.75
CA ALA A 40 10.39 -15.76 3.49
C ALA A 40 9.31 -16.00 4.56
N GLU A 41 8.83 -14.94 5.22
CA GLU A 41 7.72 -15.05 6.17
C GLU A 41 6.41 -15.40 5.45
N HIS A 42 6.12 -14.72 4.34
CA HIS A 42 4.94 -15.02 3.51
C HIS A 42 4.98 -16.45 2.95
N GLU A 43 6.14 -16.95 2.54
CA GLU A 43 6.33 -18.32 2.05
C GLU A 43 6.02 -19.36 3.14
N ARG A 44 6.55 -19.18 4.36
CA ARG A 44 6.26 -20.07 5.50
C ARG A 44 4.77 -20.12 5.82
N VAL A 45 4.08 -19.00 5.75
CA VAL A 45 2.62 -18.93 5.96
C VAL A 45 1.90 -19.67 4.84
N LEU A 46 2.29 -19.46 3.58
CA LEU A 46 1.70 -20.13 2.44
C LEU A 46 1.86 -21.66 2.52
N GLU A 47 3.00 -22.16 2.96
CA GLU A 47 3.20 -23.60 3.18
C GLU A 47 2.21 -24.17 4.21
N ARG A 48 1.95 -23.43 5.30
CA ARG A 48 0.96 -23.83 6.30
C ARG A 48 -0.45 -23.85 5.71
N ILE A 49 -0.83 -22.84 4.94
CA ILE A 49 -2.11 -22.80 4.23
C ILE A 49 -2.24 -24.01 3.30
N ARG A 50 -1.21 -24.32 2.50
CA ARG A 50 -1.21 -25.50 1.62
C ARG A 50 -1.35 -26.82 2.38
N LYS A 51 -0.78 -26.92 3.60
CA LYS A 51 -1.00 -28.08 4.50
C LYS A 51 -2.45 -28.16 4.96
N VAL A 52 -3.05 -27.04 5.38
CA VAL A 52 -4.47 -26.95 5.76
C VAL A 52 -5.38 -27.35 4.59
N GLN A 53 -5.15 -26.82 3.39
CA GLN A 53 -5.94 -27.14 2.20
C GLN A 53 -5.94 -28.64 1.88
N ARG A 54 -4.78 -29.30 1.97
CA ARG A 54 -4.67 -30.76 1.74
C ARG A 54 -5.45 -31.56 2.76
N ARG A 55 -5.37 -31.20 4.04
CA ARG A 55 -6.05 -31.92 5.13
C ARG A 55 -7.57 -31.75 5.06
N LEU A 56 -8.05 -30.53 4.79
CA LEU A 56 -9.47 -30.23 4.67
C LEU A 56 -10.07 -30.60 3.31
N ARG A 57 -9.23 -30.91 2.31
CA ARG A 57 -9.64 -31.08 0.90
C ARG A 57 -10.45 -29.88 0.36
N ARG A 58 -10.14 -28.68 0.86
CA ARG A 58 -10.78 -27.41 0.49
C ARG A 58 -9.74 -26.49 -0.14
N ARG A 59 -10.09 -25.89 -1.29
CA ARG A 59 -9.27 -24.85 -1.91
C ARG A 59 -9.53 -23.51 -1.23
N VAL A 60 -8.46 -22.80 -0.91
CA VAL A 60 -8.49 -21.42 -0.44
C VAL A 60 -7.62 -20.62 -1.40
N ALA A 61 -8.15 -19.53 -1.93
CA ALA A 61 -7.41 -18.70 -2.87
C ALA A 61 -6.39 -17.82 -2.12
N ILE A 62 -5.30 -17.47 -2.79
CA ILE A 62 -4.27 -16.59 -2.27
C ILE A 62 -4.38 -15.24 -2.98
N LEU A 63 -4.48 -14.18 -2.18
CA LEU A 63 -4.46 -12.79 -2.62
C LEU A 63 -3.17 -12.12 -2.13
N GLN A 64 -2.30 -11.78 -3.08
CA GLN A 64 -1.14 -10.95 -2.84
C GLN A 64 -1.52 -9.47 -2.95
N ASP A 65 -1.51 -8.75 -1.83
CA ASP A 65 -1.82 -7.32 -1.75
C ASP A 65 -0.52 -6.51 -1.77
N LEU A 66 -0.20 -5.94 -2.94
CA LEU A 66 1.03 -5.19 -3.18
C LEU A 66 1.04 -3.87 -2.39
N ALA A 67 2.24 -3.42 -2.02
CA ALA A 67 2.38 -2.23 -1.21
C ALA A 67 2.01 -0.96 -1.99
N GLY A 68 2.33 -0.91 -3.29
CA GLY A 68 2.19 0.27 -4.11
C GLY A 68 3.17 1.38 -3.73
N HIS A 69 3.05 2.50 -4.43
CA HIS A 69 3.81 3.70 -4.10
C HIS A 69 3.23 4.40 -2.87
N ARG A 70 4.07 4.59 -1.87
CA ARG A 70 3.70 5.35 -0.67
C ARG A 70 4.90 6.17 -0.22
N ILE A 71 4.69 7.47 -0.04
CA ILE A 71 5.68 8.33 0.60
C ILE A 71 5.77 7.93 2.07
N ARG A 72 6.97 7.88 2.62
CA ARG A 72 7.28 7.62 4.01
C ARG A 72 8.29 8.63 4.54
N THR A 73 8.24 8.83 5.85
CA THR A 73 9.27 9.58 6.58
C THR A 73 10.59 8.80 6.59
N GLY A 74 11.70 9.53 6.56
CA GLY A 74 13.04 8.98 6.72
C GLY A 74 13.31 8.47 8.13
N ARG A 75 14.59 8.25 8.42
CA ARG A 75 15.07 7.88 9.76
C ARG A 75 15.04 9.07 10.70
N LEU A 76 14.97 8.83 11.99
CA LEU A 76 15.03 9.85 13.03
C LEU A 76 16.41 9.85 13.69
N ALA A 77 16.87 11.02 14.12
CA ALA A 77 18.08 11.16 14.92
C ALA A 77 17.90 10.36 16.23
N GLY A 78 18.77 9.37 16.45
CA GLY A 78 18.70 8.46 17.59
C GLY A 78 17.63 7.36 17.48
N GLY A 79 16.89 7.27 16.36
CA GLY A 79 15.91 6.20 16.11
C GLY A 79 14.67 6.24 17.02
N GLN A 80 14.50 7.27 17.83
CA GLN A 80 13.39 7.41 18.75
C GLN A 80 12.29 8.30 18.16
N PRO A 81 11.00 7.98 18.40
CA PRO A 81 9.90 8.83 17.97
C PRO A 81 9.98 10.24 18.57
N VAL A 82 9.60 11.25 17.79
CA VAL A 82 9.69 12.67 18.17
C VAL A 82 8.30 13.27 18.31
N ALA A 83 8.00 13.88 19.46
CA ALA A 83 6.74 14.59 19.68
C ALA A 83 6.74 15.95 18.98
N LEU A 84 5.74 16.22 18.15
CA LEU A 84 5.54 17.49 17.46
C LEU A 84 4.32 18.22 18.04
N LYS A 85 4.56 19.43 18.55
CA LYS A 85 3.51 20.27 19.17
C LYS A 85 2.82 21.15 18.13
N LYS A 86 1.51 21.35 18.29
CA LYS A 86 0.70 22.24 17.44
C LYS A 86 1.30 23.65 17.35
N GLY A 87 1.22 24.26 16.16
CA GLY A 87 1.73 25.60 15.86
C GLY A 87 3.25 25.68 15.65
N ARG A 88 4.00 24.61 15.88
CA ARG A 88 5.45 24.61 15.61
C ARG A 88 5.74 24.47 14.12
N ARG A 89 6.82 25.11 13.67
CA ARG A 89 7.34 24.95 12.31
C ARG A 89 8.04 23.60 12.19
N PHE A 90 7.80 22.93 11.07
CA PHE A 90 8.40 21.64 10.76
C PHE A 90 8.71 21.55 9.27
N ALA A 91 9.89 21.04 8.91
CA ALA A 91 10.34 20.96 7.53
C ALA A 91 10.34 19.52 7.01
N LEU A 92 9.87 19.33 5.78
CA LEU A 92 10.01 18.07 5.05
C LEU A 92 11.06 18.25 3.95
N TYR A 93 12.03 17.34 3.90
CA TYR A 93 13.17 17.43 3.00
C TYR A 93 13.17 16.31 1.96
N ARG A 94 13.64 16.62 0.75
CA ARG A 94 13.90 15.62 -0.29
C ARG A 94 15.20 14.87 -0.03
N GLU A 95 16.22 15.58 0.47
CA GLU A 95 17.50 15.00 0.81
C GLU A 95 17.41 14.09 2.04
N PRO A 96 18.17 12.99 2.07
CA PRO A 96 18.13 12.01 3.15
C PRO A 96 18.83 12.55 4.40
N ILE A 97 18.13 13.36 5.18
CA ILE A 97 18.59 13.84 6.49
C ILE A 97 17.86 13.10 7.63
N PRO A 98 18.56 12.80 8.74
CA PRO A 98 17.92 12.30 9.95
C PRO A 98 16.92 13.32 10.51
N GLY A 99 15.71 12.87 10.80
CA GLY A 99 14.66 13.72 11.32
C GLY A 99 14.78 14.01 12.82
N ASN A 100 14.24 15.15 13.24
CA ASN A 100 14.18 15.60 14.63
C ASN A 100 12.92 16.47 14.83
N ALA A 101 12.86 17.28 15.89
CA ALA A 101 11.70 18.13 16.17
C ALA A 101 11.48 19.27 15.15
N HIS A 102 12.45 19.53 14.27
CA HIS A 102 12.44 20.63 13.31
C HIS A 102 12.21 20.18 11.87
N GLY A 103 12.44 18.91 11.55
CA GLY A 103 12.12 18.37 10.24
C GLY A 103 12.54 16.93 10.04
N VAL A 104 12.17 16.35 8.90
CA VAL A 104 12.50 14.98 8.49
C VAL A 104 12.57 14.87 6.98
N SER A 105 13.35 13.92 6.47
CA SER A 105 13.35 13.56 5.05
C SER A 105 12.10 12.76 4.66
N LEU A 106 11.73 12.81 3.37
CA LEU A 106 10.74 11.94 2.76
C LEU A 106 11.42 11.05 1.72
N ASP A 107 10.98 9.80 1.59
CA ASP A 107 11.44 8.87 0.54
C ASP A 107 10.80 9.17 -0.84
N TYR A 108 10.60 10.44 -1.15
CA TYR A 108 10.06 10.91 -2.43
C TYR A 108 11.12 11.70 -3.20
N PRO A 109 11.65 11.16 -4.31
CA PRO A 109 12.80 11.76 -4.98
C PRO A 109 12.45 12.94 -5.89
N ARG A 110 11.15 13.20 -6.14
CA ARG A 110 10.70 14.24 -7.06
C ARG A 110 10.51 15.57 -6.35
N SER A 111 10.45 16.64 -7.15
CA SER A 111 10.28 18.01 -6.69
C SER A 111 8.97 18.21 -5.91
N PHE A 112 9.01 19.00 -4.84
CA PHE A 112 7.83 19.41 -4.07
C PHE A 112 7.10 20.63 -4.66
N GLN A 113 7.53 21.19 -5.79
CA GLN A 113 6.94 22.41 -6.38
C GLN A 113 5.45 22.31 -6.71
N ARG A 114 4.93 21.09 -6.92
CA ARG A 114 3.51 20.85 -7.21
C ARG A 114 2.61 20.94 -5.96
N ILE A 115 3.19 21.13 -4.78
CA ILE A 115 2.47 21.22 -3.51
C ILE A 115 2.16 22.69 -3.21
N HIS A 116 0.90 22.98 -2.96
CA HIS A 116 0.42 24.34 -2.79
C HIS A 116 0.46 24.80 -1.33
N ARG A 117 0.59 26.11 -1.13
CA ARG A 117 0.44 26.74 0.19
C ARG A 117 -0.94 26.42 0.77
N HIS A 118 -1.01 26.24 2.09
CA HIS A 118 -2.18 25.83 2.86
C HIS A 118 -2.67 24.40 2.64
N GLN A 119 -2.03 23.63 1.75
CA GLN A 119 -2.35 22.23 1.57
C GLN A 119 -2.01 21.41 2.82
N MET A 120 -2.82 20.39 3.09
CA MET A 120 -2.65 19.49 4.23
C MET A 120 -1.79 18.28 3.85
N ILE A 121 -0.86 17.93 4.73
CA ILE A 121 -0.04 16.73 4.68
C ILE A 121 -0.36 15.91 5.92
N TYR A 122 -0.63 14.63 5.72
CA TYR A 122 -0.99 13.70 6.78
C TYR A 122 0.13 12.67 6.93
N ALA A 123 0.61 12.46 8.14
CA ALA A 123 1.63 11.48 8.46
C ALA A 123 1.14 10.52 9.55
N ASP A 124 1.75 9.33 9.58
CA ASP A 124 1.43 8.24 10.52
C ASP A 124 -0.07 7.92 10.54
N ASP A 125 -0.60 7.54 9.36
CA ASP A 125 -2.00 7.18 9.15
C ASP A 125 -3.00 8.27 9.59
N GLY A 126 -2.60 9.54 9.45
CA GLY A 126 -3.44 10.69 9.76
C GLY A 126 -3.42 11.10 11.24
N LYS A 127 -2.49 10.59 12.05
CA LYS A 127 -2.32 11.04 13.44
C LYS A 127 -1.62 12.40 13.54
N LEU A 128 -0.69 12.68 12.63
CA LEU A 128 0.04 13.94 12.55
C LEU A 128 -0.42 14.73 11.32
N HIS A 129 -0.82 15.99 11.50
CA HIS A 129 -1.23 16.86 10.39
C HIS A 129 -0.31 18.05 10.29
N LEU A 130 0.17 18.31 9.08
CA LEU A 130 1.03 19.43 8.75
C LEU A 130 0.33 20.31 7.71
N ARG A 131 0.37 21.61 7.89
CA ARG A 131 -0.14 22.59 6.94
C ARG A 131 1.02 23.26 6.22
N VAL A 132 1.03 23.21 4.89
CA VAL A 132 2.11 23.79 4.08
C VAL A 132 2.08 25.31 4.20
N LEU A 133 3.21 25.89 4.60
CA LEU A 133 3.43 27.34 4.61
C LEU A 133 4.13 27.80 3.33
N ARG A 134 5.11 27.01 2.86
CA ARG A 134 5.87 27.29 1.64
C ARG A 134 6.45 25.99 1.06
N ALA A 135 6.44 25.87 -0.25
CA ALA A 135 7.09 24.79 -0.99
C ALA A 135 8.26 25.35 -1.83
N THR A 136 9.37 24.62 -1.86
CA THR A 136 10.45 24.78 -2.85
C THR A 136 10.64 23.45 -3.59
N GLY A 137 11.65 23.33 -4.46
CA GLY A 137 11.97 22.06 -5.11
C GLY A 137 12.29 20.94 -4.11
N ASP A 138 13.05 21.26 -3.07
CA ASP A 138 13.66 20.25 -2.19
C ASP A 138 13.19 20.32 -0.74
N ARG A 139 12.36 21.31 -0.40
CA ARG A 139 11.87 21.51 0.96
C ARG A 139 10.43 22.00 1.03
N LEU A 140 9.65 21.42 1.94
CA LEU A 140 8.38 21.96 2.38
C LEU A 140 8.55 22.54 3.77
N LEU A 141 8.28 23.83 3.93
CA LEU A 141 8.10 24.42 5.25
C LEU A 141 6.62 24.29 5.64
N THR A 142 6.38 23.68 6.79
CA THR A 142 5.03 23.41 7.29
C THR A 142 4.86 23.92 8.72
N GLU A 143 3.61 23.98 9.15
CA GLU A 143 3.21 24.19 10.53
C GLU A 143 2.43 22.97 11.02
N VAL A 144 2.70 22.52 12.24
CA VAL A 144 1.96 21.41 12.87
C VAL A 144 0.53 21.87 13.15
N ALA A 145 -0.43 21.39 12.35
CA ALA A 145 -1.84 21.72 12.49
C ALA A 145 -2.53 20.86 13.57
N GLN A 146 -2.12 19.59 13.68
CA GLN A 146 -2.51 18.67 14.74
C GLN A 146 -1.25 18.04 15.31
N GLU A 147 -1.10 18.09 16.63
CA GLU A 147 0.03 17.47 17.32
C GLU A 147 0.01 15.94 17.20
N GLY A 148 1.19 15.35 17.33
CA GLY A 148 1.34 13.90 17.24
C GLY A 148 2.80 13.49 17.33
N THR A 149 3.02 12.18 17.34
CA THR A 149 4.35 11.60 17.39
C THR A 149 4.80 11.22 15.98
N LEU A 150 5.95 11.76 15.57
CA LEU A 150 6.62 11.38 14.35
C LEU A 150 7.46 10.12 14.61
N GLY A 151 7.22 9.05 13.86
CA GLY A 151 8.07 7.86 13.83
C GLY A 151 8.90 7.75 12.55
N GLU A 152 9.74 6.73 12.49
CA GLU A 152 10.47 6.35 11.27
C GLU A 152 9.56 5.61 10.28
N ARG A 153 9.83 5.78 8.98
CA ARG A 153 9.17 5.04 7.88
C ARG A 153 7.65 5.11 7.92
N LYS A 154 7.10 6.19 8.49
CA LYS A 154 5.66 6.42 8.61
C LYS A 154 5.10 6.92 7.31
N GLY A 155 3.98 6.38 6.88
CA GLY A 155 3.34 6.78 5.64
C GLY A 155 2.91 8.24 5.67
N VAL A 156 3.15 8.93 4.55
CA VAL A 156 2.80 10.33 4.31
C VAL A 156 1.83 10.40 3.14
N ASN A 157 0.75 11.14 3.31
CA ASN A 157 -0.26 11.38 2.29
C ASN A 157 -0.39 12.89 2.05
N ILE A 158 -0.48 13.28 0.78
CA ILE A 158 -0.60 14.67 0.34
C ILE A 158 -1.82 14.79 -0.58
N PRO A 159 -3.05 14.83 -0.03
CA PRO A 159 -4.26 14.80 -0.82
C PRO A 159 -4.33 15.92 -1.85
N GLY A 160 -4.75 15.57 -3.07
CA GLY A 160 -4.88 16.52 -4.17
C GLY A 160 -3.58 16.91 -4.85
N THR A 161 -2.42 16.37 -4.43
CA THR A 161 -1.17 16.50 -5.20
C THR A 161 -1.03 15.33 -6.17
N PRO A 162 -0.93 15.57 -7.49
CA PRO A 162 -0.52 14.55 -8.45
C PRO A 162 0.97 14.21 -8.23
N LEU A 163 1.21 13.10 -7.54
CA LEU A 163 2.55 12.60 -7.26
C LEU A 163 3.06 11.79 -8.46
N ASP A 164 4.30 12.08 -8.86
CA ASP A 164 4.95 11.43 -10.00
C ASP A 164 5.65 10.14 -9.55
N PHE A 165 4.89 9.06 -9.61
CA PHE A 165 5.38 7.70 -9.40
C PHE A 165 5.32 6.90 -10.70
N PRO A 166 6.26 5.96 -10.92
CA PRO A 166 6.07 4.93 -11.94
C PRO A 166 4.81 4.10 -11.62
N SER A 167 4.31 3.35 -12.61
CA SER A 167 3.12 2.52 -12.44
C SER A 167 3.26 1.38 -11.43
N ILE A 168 4.50 0.92 -11.24
CA ILE A 168 4.85 -0.12 -10.28
C ILE A 168 6.14 0.25 -9.56
N SER A 169 6.20 0.01 -8.25
CA SER A 169 7.40 0.27 -7.47
C SER A 169 8.44 -0.83 -7.69
N GLN A 170 9.72 -0.53 -7.45
CA GLN A 170 10.77 -1.54 -7.52
C GLN A 170 10.54 -2.70 -6.55
N LYS A 171 9.99 -2.39 -5.37
CA LYS A 171 9.59 -3.41 -4.40
C LYS A 171 8.47 -4.28 -4.97
N ASP A 172 7.40 -3.69 -5.52
CA ASP A 172 6.28 -4.46 -6.05
C ASP A 172 6.71 -5.29 -7.28
N MET A 173 7.65 -4.80 -8.10
CA MET A 173 8.23 -5.59 -9.19
C MET A 173 8.89 -6.87 -8.68
N HIS A 174 9.67 -6.78 -7.60
CA HIS A 174 10.28 -7.95 -6.97
C HIS A 174 9.23 -8.83 -6.27
N ASP A 175 8.27 -8.22 -5.56
CA ASP A 175 7.21 -8.96 -4.89
C ASP A 175 6.37 -9.77 -5.90
N LEU A 176 6.16 -9.30 -7.14
CA LEU A 176 5.45 -10.06 -8.18
C LEU A 176 6.12 -11.39 -8.54
N GLU A 177 7.42 -11.56 -8.28
CA GLU A 177 8.10 -12.85 -8.48
C GLU A 177 7.50 -13.91 -7.55
N PHE A 178 7.10 -13.52 -6.33
CA PHE A 178 6.36 -14.39 -5.41
C PHE A 178 5.05 -14.87 -6.02
N ALA A 179 4.31 -13.98 -6.70
CA ALA A 179 3.06 -14.30 -7.35
C ALA A 179 3.24 -15.46 -8.33
N VAL A 180 4.24 -15.34 -9.20
CA VAL A 180 4.59 -16.30 -10.25
C VAL A 180 5.09 -17.61 -9.64
N GLN A 181 6.08 -17.55 -8.76
CA GLN A 181 6.70 -18.72 -8.11
C GLN A 181 5.66 -19.56 -7.38
N HIS A 182 4.73 -18.91 -6.68
CA HIS A 182 3.76 -19.58 -5.83
C HIS A 182 2.39 -19.77 -6.48
N ARG A 183 2.22 -19.31 -7.71
CA ARG A 183 0.97 -19.36 -8.49
C ARG A 183 -0.23 -18.82 -7.73
N VAL A 184 -0.11 -17.60 -7.21
CA VAL A 184 -1.20 -16.95 -6.45
C VAL A 184 -2.42 -16.70 -7.34
N ASP A 185 -3.61 -16.72 -6.76
CA ASP A 185 -4.85 -16.58 -7.52
C ASP A 185 -5.16 -15.11 -7.87
N TYR A 186 -4.77 -14.19 -6.99
CA TYR A 186 -5.05 -12.76 -7.11
C TYR A 186 -3.83 -11.91 -6.77
N VAL A 187 -3.65 -10.81 -7.52
CA VAL A 187 -2.76 -9.70 -7.17
C VAL A 187 -3.59 -8.44 -7.04
N ALA A 188 -3.54 -7.78 -5.89
CA ALA A 188 -4.14 -6.46 -5.71
C ALA A 188 -3.07 -5.37 -5.80
N GLN A 189 -3.30 -4.38 -6.65
CA GLN A 189 -2.43 -3.22 -6.83
C GLN A 189 -2.98 -2.03 -6.05
N SER A 190 -2.17 -1.48 -5.14
CA SER A 190 -2.50 -0.30 -4.34
C SER A 190 -2.33 0.99 -5.14
N PHE A 191 -3.08 2.04 -4.78
CA PHE A 191 -2.99 3.38 -5.37
C PHE A 191 -3.08 3.45 -6.91
N VAL A 192 -3.95 2.64 -7.53
CA VAL A 192 -4.16 2.69 -8.98
C VAL A 192 -4.68 4.06 -9.40
N ARG A 193 -4.03 4.69 -10.39
CA ARG A 193 -4.38 6.01 -10.90
C ARG A 193 -5.09 5.97 -12.24
N ASP A 194 -4.71 5.03 -13.09
CA ASP A 194 -5.25 4.91 -14.44
C ASP A 194 -5.25 3.46 -14.96
N GLN A 195 -5.69 3.31 -16.21
CA GLN A 195 -5.71 2.01 -16.89
C GLN A 195 -4.30 1.44 -17.12
N ALA A 196 -3.30 2.28 -17.35
CA ALA A 196 -1.95 1.85 -17.67
C ALA A 196 -1.30 1.15 -16.47
N ASP A 197 -1.56 1.64 -15.25
CA ASP A 197 -1.13 1.02 -14.00
C ASP A 197 -1.56 -0.47 -13.92
N VAL A 198 -2.82 -0.77 -14.25
CA VAL A 198 -3.36 -2.14 -14.23
C VAL A 198 -2.78 -3.00 -15.34
N LEU A 199 -2.67 -2.45 -16.55
CA LEU A 199 -2.15 -3.16 -17.71
C LEU A 199 -0.66 -3.52 -17.54
N GLU A 200 0.12 -2.72 -16.81
CA GLU A 200 1.51 -3.05 -16.48
C GLU A 200 1.60 -4.34 -15.64
N ILE A 201 0.78 -4.48 -14.60
CA ILE A 201 0.73 -5.71 -13.79
C ILE A 201 0.31 -6.90 -14.65
N LYS A 202 -0.75 -6.74 -15.47
CA LYS A 202 -1.24 -7.82 -16.34
C LYS A 202 -0.19 -8.26 -17.35
N ARG A 203 0.51 -7.32 -18.00
CA ARG A 203 1.60 -7.64 -18.94
C ARG A 203 2.71 -8.46 -18.28
N ARG A 204 3.09 -8.12 -17.04
CA ARG A 204 4.13 -8.86 -16.29
C ARG A 204 3.69 -10.27 -15.91
N LEU A 205 2.41 -10.46 -15.59
CA LEU A 205 1.87 -11.76 -15.20
C LEU A 205 1.47 -12.63 -16.41
N ALA A 206 1.21 -12.04 -17.58
CA ALA A 206 0.58 -12.73 -18.71
C ALA A 206 1.30 -14.01 -19.16
N HIS A 207 2.63 -14.01 -19.20
CA HIS A 207 3.39 -15.18 -19.66
C HIS A 207 3.55 -16.27 -18.60
N ALA A 208 3.81 -15.89 -17.35
CA ALA A 208 4.17 -16.84 -16.31
C ALA A 208 2.99 -17.25 -15.41
N LEU A 209 1.95 -16.43 -15.34
CA LEU A 209 0.76 -16.64 -14.51
C LEU A 209 -0.52 -16.07 -15.16
N PRO A 210 -0.90 -16.54 -16.36
CA PRO A 210 -2.02 -15.99 -17.16
C PRO A 210 -3.39 -16.07 -16.47
N HIS A 211 -3.55 -16.94 -15.47
CA HIS A 211 -4.82 -17.12 -14.75
C HIS A 211 -4.96 -16.22 -13.52
N CYS A 212 -3.91 -15.52 -13.10
CA CYS A 212 -3.97 -14.62 -11.96
C CYS A 212 -4.82 -13.40 -12.29
N GLN A 213 -5.76 -13.08 -11.41
CA GLN A 213 -6.64 -11.92 -11.59
C GLN A 213 -6.07 -10.70 -10.90
N VAL A 214 -6.08 -9.57 -11.60
CA VAL A 214 -5.61 -8.28 -11.06
C VAL A 214 -6.78 -7.49 -10.48
N ILE A 215 -6.63 -7.08 -9.21
CA ILE A 215 -7.57 -6.25 -8.47
C ILE A 215 -6.99 -4.84 -8.36
N ALA A 216 -7.67 -3.84 -8.92
CA ALA A 216 -7.28 -2.45 -8.78
C ALA A 216 -7.85 -1.85 -7.48
N LYS A 217 -6.99 -1.35 -6.59
CA LYS A 217 -7.41 -0.62 -5.38
C LYS A 217 -7.42 0.88 -5.67
N ILE A 218 -8.62 1.45 -5.67
CA ILE A 218 -8.87 2.84 -6.02
C ILE A 218 -8.87 3.66 -4.73
N GLU A 219 -7.74 4.31 -4.46
CA GLU A 219 -7.46 5.01 -3.19
C GLU A 219 -7.07 6.48 -3.42
N SER A 220 -6.98 6.91 -4.68
CA SER A 220 -6.59 8.25 -5.09
C SER A 220 -7.75 8.95 -5.81
N ARG A 221 -7.77 10.29 -5.76
CA ARG A 221 -8.73 11.10 -6.55
C ARG A 221 -8.60 10.82 -8.05
N GLU A 222 -7.38 10.66 -8.53
CA GLU A 222 -7.09 10.34 -9.92
C GLU A 222 -7.71 8.99 -10.33
N GLY A 223 -7.58 7.96 -9.48
CA GLY A 223 -8.21 6.67 -9.71
C GLY A 223 -9.74 6.74 -9.73
N ILE A 224 -10.37 7.67 -8.99
CA ILE A 224 -11.81 7.93 -9.07
C ILE A 224 -12.15 8.59 -10.41
N THR A 225 -11.38 9.59 -10.84
CA THR A 225 -11.58 10.27 -12.15
C THR A 225 -11.46 9.28 -13.31
N HIS A 226 -10.53 8.33 -13.23
CA HIS A 226 -10.32 7.29 -14.25
C HIS A 226 -11.03 5.97 -13.96
N PHE A 227 -11.99 5.94 -13.04
CA PHE A 227 -12.64 4.70 -12.57
C PHE A 227 -13.13 3.81 -13.72
N ALA A 228 -13.77 4.41 -14.73
CA ALA A 228 -14.33 3.66 -15.87
C ALA A 228 -13.25 2.96 -16.72
N SER A 229 -12.08 3.57 -16.92
CA SER A 229 -10.99 2.97 -17.70
C SER A 229 -10.25 1.91 -16.89
N ILE A 230 -10.04 2.16 -15.59
CA ILE A 230 -9.50 1.18 -14.64
C ILE A 230 -10.38 -0.08 -14.60
N LEU A 231 -11.70 0.09 -14.48
CA LEU A 231 -12.66 -1.02 -14.40
C LEU A 231 -12.68 -1.87 -15.68
N ARG A 232 -12.37 -1.29 -16.85
CA ARG A 232 -12.26 -2.04 -18.11
C ARG A 232 -11.00 -2.91 -18.17
N ALA A 233 -9.91 -2.50 -17.53
CA ALA A 233 -8.66 -3.26 -17.52
C ALA A 233 -8.58 -4.30 -16.39
N ALA A 234 -9.18 -4.03 -15.24
CA ALA A 234 -9.14 -4.90 -14.05
C ALA A 234 -10.07 -6.12 -14.19
N ASP A 235 -9.69 -7.23 -13.56
CA ASP A 235 -10.40 -8.51 -13.69
C ASP A 235 -11.53 -8.66 -12.66
N VAL A 236 -11.31 -8.18 -11.43
CA VAL A 236 -12.32 -8.25 -10.36
C VAL A 236 -13.04 -6.91 -10.23
N ARG A 237 -14.35 -6.93 -10.49
CA ARG A 237 -15.25 -5.76 -10.37
C ARG A 237 -15.91 -5.77 -9.00
N SER A 238 -15.73 -4.72 -8.19
CA SER A 238 -16.74 -4.39 -7.17
C SER A 238 -17.96 -3.84 -7.90
N ARG A 239 -19.05 -4.60 -7.98
CA ARG A 239 -20.31 -4.08 -8.52
C ARG A 239 -21.04 -3.30 -7.43
N SER A 240 -20.68 -2.02 -7.27
CA SER A 240 -21.55 -1.02 -6.65
C SER A 240 -22.06 0.03 -7.64
N CYS A 241 -21.75 -0.07 -8.93
CA CYS A 241 -22.35 0.77 -9.96
C CYS A 241 -22.79 -0.07 -11.16
N ARG A 242 -23.99 -0.63 -11.06
CA ARG A 242 -24.87 -0.81 -12.23
C ARG A 242 -26.06 0.11 -11.98
N ASN A 243 -26.09 1.25 -12.67
CA ASN A 243 -27.33 1.97 -12.90
C ASN A 243 -27.74 1.72 -14.34
N GLY A 244 -29.02 1.35 -14.51
CA GLY A 244 -29.79 1.39 -15.76
C GLY A 244 -29.31 0.46 -16.85
#